data_AF-A0A7S2YJ08-F1
#
_entry.id   AF-A0A7S2YJ08-F1
#
_cell.length_a   1.000
_cell.length_b   1.000
_cell.length_c   1.000
_cell.angle_alpha   90.00
_cell.angle_beta   90.00
_cell.angle_gamma   90.00
#
_symmetry.space_group_name_H-M   'P 1'
#
loop_
_entity.id
_entity.type
_entity.pdbx_description
1 polymer ?
#
loop_
_entity_poly.entity_id
_entity_poly.type
_entity_poly.pdbx_seq_one_letter_code
_entity_poly.pdbx_strand_id
1 'polypeptide(L)'
;KIAAISPHQSLGNLCMCHTSNISRVGLPQYMWLVEANTMIAASCMAENKCGTQFPGPLAMAASFNRSSWKLKGSVLGTEQRAFSNLHATRHRIAGGYNEWTGLTAYGPNINILRD
;
A
#
# COMPACT_ATOMS: atom_id res chain seq x y z
N LYS A 1 19.71 -15.00 1.91
CA LYS A 1 18.49 -14.33 1.38
C LYS A 1 17.99 -13.24 2.34
N ILE A 2 17.79 -13.54 3.64
CA ILE A 2 17.31 -12.58 4.65
C ILE A 2 18.21 -11.33 4.78
N ALA A 3 19.52 -11.50 4.93
CA ALA A 3 20.48 -10.38 5.01
C ALA A 3 20.55 -9.51 3.73
N ALA A 4 19.99 -9.99 2.62
CA ALA A 4 20.00 -9.28 1.35
C ALA A 4 18.74 -8.40 1.18
N ILE A 5 17.66 -8.69 1.93
CA ILE A 5 16.38 -7.97 1.83
C ILE A 5 16.12 -7.02 3.01
N SER A 6 17.02 -7.04 4.01
CA SER A 6 16.96 -6.16 5.16
C SER A 6 17.12 -4.69 4.77
N PRO A 7 16.43 -3.77 5.48
CA PRO A 7 16.62 -2.34 5.32
C PRO A 7 18.09 -1.94 5.31
N HIS A 8 18.55 -1.22 4.29
CA HIS A 8 19.95 -0.78 4.18
C HIS A 8 20.04 0.74 4.10
N GLN A 9 20.71 1.35 5.08
CA GLN A 9 20.78 2.82 5.25
C GLN A 9 21.37 3.56 4.04
N SER A 10 22.24 2.91 3.26
CA SER A 10 22.86 3.53 2.08
C SER A 10 21.98 3.58 0.83
N LEU A 11 20.77 2.99 0.84
CA LEU A 11 19.89 2.89 -0.33
C LEU A 11 18.96 4.11 -0.51
N GLY A 12 19.11 5.16 0.29
CA GLY A 12 18.23 6.31 0.26
C GLY A 12 16.93 6.05 1.05
N ASN A 13 15.76 6.31 0.45
CA ASN A 13 14.48 6.49 1.14
C ASN A 13 14.06 5.35 2.11
N LEU A 14 14.41 5.52 3.38
CA LEU A 14 14.04 4.69 4.53
C LEU A 14 12.60 4.88 5.01
N CYS A 15 11.69 5.47 4.23
CA CYS A 15 10.27 5.53 4.61
C CYS A 15 9.40 4.70 3.65
N MET A 16 9.80 4.57 2.39
CA MET A 16 8.97 3.94 1.35
C MET A 16 9.52 2.61 0.85
N CYS A 17 10.83 2.55 0.60
CA CYS A 17 11.50 1.43 -0.06
C CYS A 17 12.77 1.06 0.70
N HIS A 18 12.63 0.19 1.69
CA HIS A 18 13.76 -0.29 2.47
C HIS A 18 14.53 -1.44 1.78
N THR A 19 13.97 -2.04 0.75
CA THR A 19 14.57 -3.20 0.07
C THR A 19 14.88 -2.85 -1.38
N SER A 20 16.17 -2.74 -1.72
CA SER A 20 16.61 -2.53 -3.11
C SER A 20 16.46 -3.77 -3.98
N ASN A 21 16.55 -3.54 -5.28
CA ASN A 21 16.75 -4.60 -6.26
C ASN A 21 18.11 -5.30 -6.02
N ILE A 22 18.11 -6.63 -6.11
CA ILE A 22 19.32 -7.45 -6.19
C ILE A 22 19.29 -8.23 -7.50
N SER A 23 19.73 -7.55 -8.58
CA SER A 23 19.61 -8.05 -9.95
C SER A 23 20.31 -9.40 -10.17
N ARG A 24 21.43 -9.64 -9.48
CA ARG A 24 22.21 -10.89 -9.57
C ARG A 24 21.40 -12.14 -9.21
N VAL A 25 20.35 -12.00 -8.39
CA VAL A 25 19.46 -13.11 -8.00
C VAL A 25 18.02 -12.90 -8.48
N GLY A 26 17.81 -11.95 -9.39
CA GLY A 26 16.48 -11.65 -9.97
C GLY A 26 15.47 -11.11 -8.96
N LEU A 27 15.92 -10.48 -7.87
CA LEU A 27 15.02 -9.95 -6.86
C LEU A 27 14.74 -8.46 -7.14
N PRO A 28 13.50 -8.07 -7.50
CA PRO A 28 13.19 -6.67 -7.75
C PRO A 28 13.21 -5.86 -6.45
N GLN A 29 13.29 -4.53 -6.60
CA GLN A 29 13.02 -3.61 -5.49
C GLN A 29 11.59 -3.84 -4.98
N TYR A 30 11.40 -3.78 -3.67
CA TYR A 30 10.08 -3.93 -3.06
C TYR A 30 9.68 -2.66 -2.31
N MET A 31 8.50 -2.13 -2.65
CA MET A 31 7.89 -0.99 -1.98
C MET A 31 7.01 -1.47 -0.84
N TRP A 32 7.33 -1.02 0.37
CA TRP A 32 6.63 -1.43 1.58
C TRP A 32 5.43 -0.54 1.87
N LEU A 33 5.57 0.77 1.62
CA LEU A 33 4.61 1.79 2.01
C LEU A 33 3.44 1.91 1.02
N VAL A 34 2.36 1.19 1.29
CA VAL A 34 1.05 1.44 0.68
C VAL A 34 0.07 1.79 1.79
N GLU A 35 -0.69 2.89 1.68
CA GLU A 35 -1.70 3.24 2.69
C GLU A 35 -3.01 2.51 2.39
N ALA A 36 -3.71 2.03 3.43
CA ALA A 36 -4.97 1.27 3.27
C ALA A 36 -6.07 1.64 4.28
N ASN A 37 -6.08 2.88 4.81
CA ASN A 37 -7.09 3.29 5.79
C ASN A 37 -8.49 3.46 5.20
N THR A 38 -8.61 4.14 4.06
CA THR A 38 -9.89 4.43 3.36
C THR A 38 -10.00 3.75 2.01
N MET A 39 -8.87 3.64 1.31
CA MET A 39 -8.70 3.01 0.01
C MET A 39 -7.27 2.47 -0.06
N ILE A 40 -6.99 1.59 -1.01
CA ILE A 40 -5.61 1.32 -1.38
C ILE A 40 -5.07 2.56 -2.07
N ALA A 41 -4.02 3.17 -1.50
CA ALA A 41 -3.35 4.28 -2.14
C ALA A 41 -2.65 3.78 -3.41
N ALA A 42 -3.31 3.98 -4.54
CA ALA A 42 -2.83 3.72 -5.88
C ALA A 42 -3.42 4.80 -6.79
N SER A 43 -2.69 5.20 -7.83
CA SER A 43 -3.24 6.02 -8.91
C SER A 43 -4.34 5.24 -9.63
N CYS A 44 -5.32 5.97 -10.17
CA CYS A 44 -6.34 5.37 -11.01
C CYS A 44 -5.68 4.71 -12.23
N MET A 45 -6.14 3.51 -12.58
CA MET A 45 -5.60 2.75 -13.71
C MET A 45 -6.00 3.36 -15.06
N ALA A 46 -7.15 4.04 -15.09
CA ALA A 46 -7.69 4.79 -16.20
C ALA A 46 -8.72 5.80 -15.67
N GLU A 47 -9.19 6.68 -16.55
CA GLU A 47 -10.30 7.58 -16.25
C GLU A 47 -11.49 6.80 -15.67
N ASN A 48 -11.97 7.24 -14.51
CA ASN A 48 -13.06 6.59 -13.76
C ASN A 48 -12.82 5.11 -13.37
N LYS A 49 -11.56 4.63 -13.43
CA LYS A 49 -11.17 3.28 -12.97
C LYS A 49 -10.15 3.39 -11.84
N CYS A 50 -10.64 3.83 -10.68
CA CYS A 50 -9.87 3.99 -9.45
C CYS A 50 -10.21 2.88 -8.45
N GLY A 51 -9.37 2.72 -7.41
CA GLY A 51 -9.72 1.86 -6.27
C GLY A 51 -10.94 2.39 -5.53
N THR A 52 -11.65 1.49 -4.85
CA THR A 52 -12.84 1.84 -4.09
C THR A 52 -12.46 2.69 -2.88
N GLN A 53 -13.11 3.84 -2.73
CA GLN A 53 -12.93 4.70 -1.57
C GLN A 53 -14.06 4.48 -0.56
N PHE A 54 -13.70 4.01 0.63
CA PHE A 54 -14.63 3.84 1.75
C PHE A 54 -14.60 5.03 2.70
N PRO A 55 -15.64 5.19 3.54
CA PRO A 55 -15.56 6.06 4.70
C PRO A 55 -14.31 5.79 5.57
N GLY A 56 -13.83 6.86 6.22
CA GLY A 56 -12.72 6.80 7.17
C GLY A 56 -12.93 5.78 8.29
N PRO A 57 -11.85 5.33 8.97
CA PRO A 57 -11.94 4.35 10.05
C PRO A 57 -13.00 4.69 11.12
N LEU A 58 -13.10 5.96 11.53
CA LEU A 58 -14.12 6.42 12.51
C LEU A 58 -15.55 6.29 11.98
N ALA A 59 -15.79 6.73 10.73
CA ALA A 59 -17.12 6.64 10.11
C ALA A 59 -17.52 5.18 9.86
N MET A 60 -16.58 4.32 9.46
CA MET A 60 -16.82 2.88 9.38
C MET A 60 -17.16 2.31 10.77
N ALA A 61 -16.42 2.68 11.81
CA ALA A 61 -16.66 2.22 13.19
C ALA A 61 -18.04 2.65 13.70
N ALA A 62 -18.51 3.85 13.35
CA ALA A 62 -19.83 4.36 13.71
C ALA A 62 -21.01 3.53 13.16
N SER A 63 -20.77 2.63 12.18
CA SER A 63 -21.80 1.68 11.74
C SER A 63 -22.07 0.55 12.74
N PHE A 64 -21.18 0.33 13.72
CA PHE A 64 -21.20 -0.81 14.65
C PHE A 64 -21.38 -2.19 13.98
N ASN A 65 -20.99 -2.31 12.71
CA ASN A 65 -21.21 -3.51 11.90
C ASN A 65 -19.88 -4.18 11.54
N ARG A 66 -19.53 -5.22 12.30
CA ARG A 66 -18.30 -6.01 12.10
C ARG A 66 -18.24 -6.67 10.72
N SER A 67 -19.37 -7.12 10.20
CA SER A 67 -19.43 -7.72 8.86
C SER A 67 -19.07 -6.69 7.78
N SER A 68 -19.59 -5.46 7.90
CA SER A 68 -19.22 -4.34 7.02
C SER A 68 -17.72 -4.04 7.07
N TRP A 69 -17.12 -4.02 8.26
CA TRP A 69 -15.67 -3.78 8.41
C TRP A 69 -14.84 -4.88 7.74
N LYS A 70 -15.23 -6.15 7.92
CA LYS A 70 -14.56 -7.29 7.29
C LYS A 70 -14.69 -7.25 5.76
N LEU A 71 -15.87 -6.88 5.24
CA LEU A 71 -16.11 -6.75 3.81
C LEU A 71 -15.26 -5.63 3.20
N LYS A 72 -15.15 -4.47 3.85
CA LYS A 72 -14.20 -3.41 3.46
C LYS A 72 -12.78 -3.96 3.35
N GLY A 73 -12.29 -4.66 4.38
CA GLY A 73 -10.95 -5.28 4.34
C GLY A 73 -10.78 -6.29 3.21
N SER A 74 -11.82 -7.04 2.87
CA SER A 74 -11.80 -8.01 1.77
C SER A 74 -11.72 -7.33 0.40
N VAL A 75 -12.43 -6.22 0.20
CA VAL A 75 -12.32 -5.40 -1.02
C VAL A 75 -10.92 -4.81 -1.13
N LEU A 76 -10.42 -4.18 -0.08
CA LEU A 76 -9.07 -3.58 -0.07
C LEU A 76 -7.98 -4.61 -0.35
N GLY A 77 -8.05 -5.81 0.24
CA GLY A 77 -7.10 -6.90 -0.04
C GLY A 77 -7.14 -7.37 -1.50
N THR A 78 -8.34 -7.44 -2.10
CA THR A 78 -8.53 -7.81 -3.51
C THR A 78 -7.93 -6.74 -4.43
N GLU A 79 -8.23 -5.46 -4.16
CA GLU A 79 -7.71 -4.34 -4.93
C GLU A 79 -6.19 -4.21 -4.81
N GLN A 80 -5.63 -4.35 -3.60
CA GLN A 80 -4.17 -4.37 -3.39
C GLN A 80 -3.51 -5.43 -4.29
N ARG A 81 -4.09 -6.64 -4.33
CA ARG A 81 -3.53 -7.71 -5.15
C ARG A 81 -3.64 -7.40 -6.64
N ALA A 82 -4.76 -6.83 -7.07
CA ALA A 82 -4.95 -6.41 -8.46
C ALA A 82 -3.94 -5.32 -8.85
N PHE A 83 -3.80 -4.27 -8.05
CA PHE A 83 -2.84 -3.19 -8.27
C PHE A 83 -1.39 -3.69 -8.29
N SER A 84 -1.03 -4.61 -7.39
CA SER A 84 0.30 -5.21 -7.38
C SER A 84 0.60 -6.03 -8.64
N ASN A 85 -0.36 -6.87 -9.07
CA ASN A 85 -0.23 -7.66 -10.29
C ASN A 85 -0.12 -6.79 -11.56
N LEU A 86 -0.77 -5.62 -11.56
CA LEU A 86 -0.76 -4.68 -12.68
C LEU A 86 0.41 -3.70 -12.64
N HIS A 87 1.29 -3.79 -11.64
CA HIS A 87 2.32 -2.78 -11.38
C HIS A 87 1.72 -1.37 -11.34
N ALA A 88 0.65 -1.16 -10.58
CA ALA A 88 0.11 0.18 -10.38
C ALA A 88 1.10 1.04 -9.59
N THR A 89 1.06 2.36 -9.81
CA THR A 89 1.87 3.32 -9.05
C THR A 89 1.00 4.13 -8.11
N ARG A 90 1.44 4.40 -6.87
CA ARG A 90 0.83 5.39 -5.96
C ARG A 90 0.87 6.78 -6.54
N HIS A 91 2.06 7.20 -6.92
CA HIS A 91 2.36 8.53 -7.40
C HIS A 91 3.44 8.42 -8.47
N ARG A 92 3.34 9.24 -9.51
CA ARG A 92 4.43 9.42 -10.48
C ARG A 92 5.24 10.63 -10.03
N ILE A 93 6.35 10.40 -9.34
CA ILE A 93 7.24 11.49 -8.95
C ILE A 93 8.06 11.92 -10.17
N ALA A 94 8.11 13.23 -10.43
CA ALA A 94 9.01 13.81 -11.41
C ALA A 94 10.47 13.43 -11.08
N GLY A 95 11.18 12.80 -12.01
CA GLY A 95 12.54 12.27 -11.79
C GLY A 95 12.68 10.75 -11.90
N GLY A 96 11.63 10.03 -12.31
CA GLY A 96 11.72 8.62 -12.74
C GLY A 96 11.56 7.58 -11.64
N TYR A 97 11.30 7.99 -10.39
CA TYR A 97 10.94 7.08 -9.31
C TYR A 97 9.44 6.79 -9.34
N ASN A 98 9.09 5.56 -9.71
CA ASN A 98 7.72 5.06 -9.64
C ASN A 98 7.49 4.38 -8.29
N GLU A 99 6.55 4.91 -7.51
CA GLU A 99 6.10 4.32 -6.27
C GLU A 99 5.14 3.15 -6.55
N TRP A 100 5.65 1.94 -6.77
CA TRP A 100 4.80 0.79 -7.09
C TRP A 100 3.94 0.34 -5.89
N THR A 101 2.71 -0.10 -6.16
CA THR A 101 1.85 -0.71 -5.14
C THR A 101 2.34 -2.13 -4.82
N GLY A 102 2.96 -2.30 -3.65
CA GLY A 102 3.40 -3.60 -3.13
C GLY A 102 2.26 -4.51 -2.66
N LEU A 103 2.58 -5.56 -1.90
CA LEU A 103 1.59 -6.47 -1.29
C LEU A 103 1.34 -6.18 0.20
N THR A 104 2.15 -5.31 0.79
CA THR A 104 2.03 -4.84 2.16
C THR A 104 1.31 -3.51 2.17
N ALA A 105 0.50 -3.28 3.20
CA ALA A 105 -0.18 -2.01 3.39
C ALA A 105 -0.18 -1.60 4.88
N TYR A 106 -0.15 -0.30 5.10
CA TYR A 106 -0.17 0.38 6.37
C TYR A 106 -1.63 0.76 6.64
N GLY A 107 -2.24 0.01 7.54
CA GLY A 107 -3.63 0.15 7.93
C GLY A 107 -4.21 -1.16 8.44
N PRO A 108 -5.39 -1.10 9.09
CA PRO A 108 -6.06 0.13 9.52
C PRO A 108 -5.32 0.80 10.69
N ASN A 109 -5.51 2.12 10.86
CA ASN A 109 -5.15 2.79 12.10
C ASN A 109 -6.11 2.31 13.22
N ILE A 110 -5.52 1.72 14.26
CA ILE A 110 -6.22 1.17 15.43
C ILE A 110 -5.91 1.94 16.72
N ASN A 111 -5.26 3.09 16.61
CA ASN A 111 -4.98 3.94 17.76
C ASN A 111 -6.30 4.49 18.32
N ILE A 112 -6.34 4.67 19.64
CA ILE A 112 -7.46 5.31 20.31
C ILE A 112 -7.42 6.81 20.01
N LEU A 113 -8.57 7.39 19.65
CA LEU A 113 -8.74 8.84 19.54
C LEU A 113 -8.79 9.44 20.95
N ARG A 114 -7.63 9.66 21.54
CA ARG A 114 -7.42 10.32 22.84
C ARG A 114 -6.81 11.69 22.60
N ASP A 115 -7.25 12.69 23.38
CA ASP A 115 -6.68 14.03 23.44
C ASP A 115 -5.53 14.16 24.48
#